data_AF-A0A8T7EAN6-F1
#
_entry.id   AF-A0A8T7EAN6-F1
#
_cell.length_a   1.000
_cell.length_b   1.000
_cell.length_c   1.000
_cell.angle_alpha   90.00
_cell.angle_beta   90.00
_cell.angle_gamma   90.00
#
_symmetry.space_group_name_H-M   'P 1'
#
loop_
_entity.id
_entity.type
_entity.pdbx_description
1 polymer ?
#
loop_
_entity_poly.entity_id
_entity_poly.type
_entity_poly.pdbx_seq_one_letter_code
_entity_poly.pdbx_strand_id
1 'polypeptide(L)'
;MTMHPPTYSLALEDFQRARRKAAMEQLLARFSGRSTDLLSYEELRQQLRVVNQAPRGLQEIPLDKIVGSVGRYKDFTRTFLPRQDNIEQRWAKVKTAVHDLTGVPPIEVYQIGDAYFVIDGNHRVSVAREMGLPTISAYVTEVKTRVPLAADDDPEEIICKARYAEFLEQTDLDKIRPEANLLMTFCGQYRLILDHIGVHRHYLGLEQQRFIPEEEAIASWYDHVYLPVINIVREQGILRYFPGRTEADMYVLLAEYRAELARALGWEVSPETAVSQLAKEKRSPIQALLEAVVPAELGSGPPPGVWRAELVNKRPSGRLFDDILIPMGAHPADWRALDVGIGIAQLGQSRLLGLHVVDEEHSPEDALPVEVIRAEFEQRCAAAGVQGQFAAEWGSVAAKIVQRSVYADGIVLPVNHPPETVSDRYTSGLQFILRHCPRPILTAPPGEVRPLAHALLAYGGGQTPADEALFVATYLAAHYQIRLSVVSVGDNIQTNRALAQVRNYLRQAEVTAEFFAAEGDVVEVLQATAVTAQADFLIIGGFAYSPLRTLLRGSVANRMLLTCDKPLLICR
;
A
#
# COMPACT_ATOMS: atom_id res chain seq x y z
N MET A 1 4.23 37.84 29.76
CA MET A 1 4.55 36.71 28.87
C MET A 1 3.98 35.44 29.49
N THR A 2 2.70 35.18 29.23
CA THR A 2 2.01 33.97 29.66
C THR A 2 2.03 32.99 28.49
N MET A 3 2.84 31.93 28.59
CA MET A 3 2.79 30.83 27.63
C MET A 3 1.49 30.06 27.85
N HIS A 4 0.61 30.05 26.85
CA HIS A 4 -0.50 29.11 26.81
C HIS A 4 0.05 27.69 26.66
N PRO A 5 -0.47 26.70 27.40
CA PRO A 5 -0.15 25.30 27.13
C PRO A 5 -0.64 24.93 25.72
N PRO A 6 0.09 24.10 24.96
CA PRO A 6 -0.33 23.69 23.63
C PRO A 6 -1.69 23.02 23.71
N THR A 7 -2.61 23.43 22.84
CA THR A 7 -3.99 22.94 22.74
C THR A 7 -3.98 21.42 22.58
N TYR A 8 -4.83 20.70 23.32
CA TYR A 8 -4.94 19.24 23.30
C TYR A 8 -5.10 18.66 21.87
N SER A 9 -5.74 19.43 20.97
CA SER A 9 -5.87 19.14 19.54
C SER A 9 -4.53 19.06 18.79
N LEU A 10 -3.57 19.93 19.10
CA LEU A 10 -2.19 19.87 18.54
C LEU A 10 -1.44 18.62 19.03
N ALA A 11 -1.65 18.23 20.28
CA ALA A 11 -1.00 17.04 20.85
C ALA A 11 -1.54 15.72 20.26
N LEU A 12 -2.82 15.67 19.85
CA LEU A 12 -3.42 14.49 19.23
C LEU A 12 -3.03 14.33 17.75
N GLU A 13 -2.90 15.43 17.01
CA GLU A 13 -2.38 15.43 15.64
C GLU A 13 -0.89 15.04 15.59
N ASP A 14 -0.09 15.56 16.51
CA ASP A 14 1.31 15.16 16.69
C ASP A 14 1.41 13.69 17.13
N PHE A 15 0.50 13.18 17.95
CA PHE A 15 0.46 11.78 18.37
C PHE A 15 0.17 10.82 17.22
N GLN A 16 -0.79 11.13 16.34
CA GLN A 16 -1.09 10.28 15.19
C GLN A 16 0.02 10.30 14.12
N ARG A 17 0.66 11.46 13.91
CA ARG A 17 1.83 11.60 13.04
C ARG A 17 3.06 10.89 13.62
N ALA A 18 3.30 11.03 14.92
CA ALA A 18 4.36 10.33 15.65
C ALA A 18 4.14 8.82 15.67
N ARG A 19 2.89 8.33 15.76
CA ARG A 19 2.57 6.90 15.73
C ARG A 19 2.81 6.28 14.35
N ARG A 20 2.47 6.96 13.25
CA ARG A 20 2.82 6.49 11.88
C ARG A 20 4.34 6.46 11.65
N LYS A 21 5.04 7.51 12.11
CA LYS A 21 6.51 7.58 12.04
C LYS A 21 7.18 6.53 12.93
N ALA A 22 6.69 6.31 14.14
CA ALA A 22 7.19 5.30 15.08
C ALA A 22 6.90 3.87 14.61
N ALA A 23 5.74 3.61 13.99
CA ALA A 23 5.43 2.34 13.35
C ALA A 23 6.41 2.05 12.19
N MET A 24 6.66 3.05 11.33
CA MET A 24 7.66 2.94 10.26
C MET A 24 9.09 2.75 10.80
N GLU A 25 9.47 3.47 11.86
CA GLU A 25 10.78 3.32 12.50
C GLU A 25 10.93 1.96 13.21
N GLN A 26 9.86 1.43 13.83
CA GLN A 26 9.83 0.09 14.43
C GLN A 26 9.85 -1.02 13.38
N LEU A 27 9.14 -0.86 12.27
CA LEU A 27 9.23 -1.74 11.11
C LEU A 27 10.65 -1.70 10.54
N LEU A 28 11.20 -0.53 10.23
CA LEU A 28 12.58 -0.40 9.71
C LEU A 28 13.65 -0.92 10.69
N ALA A 29 13.44 -0.75 12.01
CA ALA A 29 14.31 -1.30 13.04
C ALA A 29 14.26 -2.83 13.09
N ARG A 30 13.07 -3.43 12.99
CA ARG A 30 12.87 -4.88 12.83
C ARG A 30 13.50 -5.42 11.54
N PHE A 31 13.49 -4.63 10.48
CA PHE A 31 14.11 -4.92 9.17
C PHE A 31 15.63 -4.67 9.12
N SER A 32 16.18 -3.94 10.09
CA SER A 32 17.60 -3.60 10.10
C SER A 32 18.46 -4.73 10.65
N GLY A 33 17.95 -5.55 11.58
CA GLY A 33 18.45 -6.89 11.94
C GLY A 33 19.96 -7.11 12.11
N ARG A 34 20.79 -6.06 12.20
CA ARG A 34 22.25 -6.17 12.11
C ARG A 34 22.77 -6.97 13.30
N SER A 35 23.33 -8.13 13.01
CA SER A 35 24.10 -8.90 14.00
C SER A 35 25.55 -8.47 13.91
N THR A 36 26.15 -8.05 15.02
CA THR A 36 27.57 -7.62 15.06
C THR A 36 28.56 -8.75 15.27
N ASP A 37 28.12 -10.02 15.23
CA ASP A 37 28.91 -11.18 15.68
C ASP A 37 29.29 -12.16 14.56
N LEU A 38 30.41 -12.87 14.76
CA LEU A 38 30.89 -13.91 13.85
C LEU A 38 29.94 -15.12 13.90
N LEU A 39 29.57 -15.63 12.73
CA LEU A 39 28.61 -16.73 12.54
C LEU A 39 28.97 -18.01 13.32
N SER A 40 28.01 -18.56 14.05
CA SER A 40 28.10 -19.90 14.64
C SER A 40 27.56 -20.96 13.68
N TYR A 41 28.42 -21.90 13.24
CA TYR A 41 27.95 -23.05 12.46
C TYR A 41 26.96 -23.94 13.23
N GLU A 42 26.95 -23.94 14.57
CA GLU A 42 25.96 -24.73 15.35
C GLU A 42 24.53 -24.21 15.16
N GLU A 43 24.35 -22.90 14.97
CA GLU A 43 23.05 -22.29 14.64
C GLU A 43 22.66 -22.57 13.19
N LEU A 44 23.63 -22.55 12.26
CA LEU A 44 23.45 -23.00 10.87
C LEU A 44 23.11 -24.50 10.78
N ARG A 45 23.71 -25.36 11.60
CA ARG A 45 23.48 -26.81 11.62
C ARG A 45 22.09 -27.18 12.13
N GLN A 46 21.54 -26.43 13.10
CA GLN A 46 20.17 -26.62 13.57
C GLN A 46 19.12 -26.19 12.52
N GLN A 47 19.49 -25.26 11.63
CA GLN A 47 18.63 -24.72 10.56
C GLN A 47 18.76 -25.53 9.26
N LEU A 48 19.95 -26.03 8.93
CA LEU A 48 20.25 -26.90 7.78
C LEU A 48 19.90 -28.37 8.06
N ARG A 49 18.76 -28.65 8.71
CA ARG A 49 18.37 -29.99 9.17
C ARG A 49 18.56 -31.05 8.07
N VAL A 50 19.63 -31.82 8.22
CA VAL A 50 19.94 -33.07 7.51
C VAL A 50 19.76 -32.98 6.00
N VAL A 51 20.68 -32.30 5.33
CA VAL A 51 20.86 -32.49 3.89
C VAL A 51 21.93 -33.55 3.64
N ASN A 52 21.70 -34.41 2.64
CA ASN A 52 22.55 -35.53 2.25
C ASN A 52 24.05 -35.17 2.32
N GLN A 53 24.74 -35.74 3.31
CA GLN A 53 26.18 -35.60 3.47
C GLN A 53 26.88 -36.59 2.56
N ALA A 54 27.68 -36.09 1.62
CA ALA A 54 28.52 -36.92 0.78
C ALA A 54 29.98 -36.77 1.22
N PRO A 55 30.61 -37.79 1.82
CA PRO A 55 32.03 -37.73 2.12
C PRO A 55 32.81 -37.66 0.80
N ARG A 56 33.59 -36.59 0.62
CA ARG A 56 34.44 -36.38 -0.57
C ARG A 56 35.90 -36.80 -0.33
N GLY A 57 36.24 -37.21 0.89
CA GLY A 57 37.57 -37.70 1.26
C GLY A 57 38.60 -36.57 1.45
N LEU A 58 39.87 -36.94 1.40
CA LEU A 58 41.00 -36.02 1.58
C LEU A 58 41.27 -35.21 0.30
N GLN A 59 41.30 -33.88 0.40
CA GLN A 59 41.51 -32.96 -0.71
C GLN A 59 42.40 -31.78 -0.29
N GLU A 60 43.15 -31.21 -1.24
CA GLU A 60 43.76 -29.89 -1.08
C GLU A 60 42.72 -28.82 -1.43
N ILE A 61 42.37 -27.97 -0.46
CA ILE A 61 41.36 -26.92 -0.64
C ILE A 61 41.99 -25.52 -0.63
N PRO A 62 41.46 -24.56 -1.41
CA PRO A 62 41.94 -23.18 -1.40
C PRO A 62 41.69 -22.50 -0.04
N LEU A 63 42.70 -21.84 0.51
CA LEU A 63 42.63 -21.18 1.81
C LEU A 63 41.74 -19.93 1.81
N ASP A 64 41.59 -19.27 0.66
CA ASP A 64 40.69 -18.13 0.45
C ASP A 64 39.21 -18.54 0.46
N LYS A 65 38.90 -19.79 0.11
CA LYS A 65 37.54 -20.35 0.14
C LYS A 65 37.06 -20.81 1.53
N ILE A 66 37.89 -20.69 2.57
CA ILE A 66 37.52 -21.02 3.95
C ILE A 66 36.90 -19.79 4.64
N VAL A 67 35.59 -19.84 4.90
CA VAL A 67 34.79 -18.67 5.29
C VAL A 67 34.33 -18.67 6.76
N GLY A 68 34.38 -19.81 7.46
CA GLY A 68 33.85 -19.92 8.83
C GLY A 68 34.31 -21.13 9.63
N SER A 69 33.82 -21.26 10.87
CA SER A 69 34.23 -22.27 11.86
C SER A 69 33.05 -22.88 12.62
N VAL A 70 33.16 -24.16 12.94
CA VAL A 70 32.24 -24.92 13.81
C VAL A 70 32.74 -24.88 15.24
N GLY A 71 32.30 -23.87 16.01
CA GLY A 71 32.45 -23.83 17.46
C GLY A 71 33.57 -22.95 18.02
N ARG A 72 34.40 -22.30 17.18
CA ARG A 72 35.47 -21.37 17.64
C ARG A 72 35.36 -19.95 17.09
N TYR A 73 34.17 -19.53 16.71
CA TYR A 73 33.88 -18.22 16.09
C TYR A 73 34.19 -17.02 16.99
N LYS A 74 34.27 -17.18 18.33
CA LYS A 74 34.67 -16.12 19.28
C LYS A 74 36.18 -16.01 19.49
N ASP A 75 36.95 -17.00 19.02
CA ASP A 75 38.39 -17.11 19.27
C ASP A 75 39.24 -16.51 18.13
N PHE A 76 38.63 -16.23 16.96
CA PHE A 76 39.32 -15.76 15.75
C PHE A 76 38.55 -14.66 15.00
N THR A 77 39.26 -13.83 14.22
CA THR A 77 38.67 -12.87 13.25
C THR A 77 38.26 -13.58 11.95
N ARG A 78 37.58 -12.86 11.03
CA ARG A 78 37.21 -13.35 9.67
C ARG A 78 38.40 -13.90 8.87
N THR A 79 39.60 -13.39 9.12
CA THR A 79 40.84 -13.85 8.49
C THR A 79 41.54 -14.97 9.26
N PHE A 80 40.87 -15.58 10.25
CA PHE A 80 41.41 -16.58 11.18
C PHE A 80 42.57 -16.05 12.04
N LEU A 81 42.60 -14.76 12.38
CA LEU A 81 43.58 -14.22 13.34
C LEU A 81 43.09 -14.43 14.77
N PRO A 82 43.90 -14.98 15.69
CA PRO A 82 43.49 -15.25 17.06
C PRO A 82 43.15 -13.94 17.82
N ARG A 83 42.07 -13.96 18.61
CA ARG A 83 41.57 -12.81 19.39
C ARG A 83 41.89 -12.88 20.89
N GLN A 84 42.33 -14.02 21.40
CA GLN A 84 42.57 -14.25 22.83
C GLN A 84 44.01 -14.75 23.09
N ASP A 85 44.63 -14.24 24.15
CA ASP A 85 46.02 -14.55 24.52
C ASP A 85 46.23 -16.01 24.99
N ASN A 86 45.16 -16.71 25.39
CA ASN A 86 45.20 -18.10 25.83
C ASN A 86 45.47 -19.13 24.70
N ILE A 87 45.60 -18.68 23.44
CA ILE A 87 45.82 -19.50 22.23
C ILE A 87 47.31 -19.67 21.89
N GLU A 88 48.18 -18.87 22.50
CA GLU A 88 49.59 -18.69 22.12
C GLU A 88 50.40 -20.01 22.12
N GLN A 89 50.30 -20.82 23.18
CA GLN A 89 51.07 -22.07 23.30
C GLN A 89 50.69 -23.14 22.26
N ARG A 90 49.42 -23.19 21.86
CA ARG A 90 48.93 -24.18 20.89
C ARG A 90 49.22 -23.73 19.47
N TRP A 91 49.13 -22.43 19.21
CA TRP A 91 49.49 -21.82 17.92
C TRP A 91 50.99 -21.92 17.65
N ALA A 92 51.85 -21.63 18.65
CA ALA A 92 53.30 -21.78 18.54
C ALA A 92 53.71 -23.22 18.22
N LYS A 93 53.12 -24.22 18.88
CA LYS A 93 53.38 -25.65 18.59
C LYS A 93 53.02 -26.05 17.16
N VAL A 94 51.92 -25.52 16.62
CA VAL A 94 51.52 -25.78 15.23
C VAL A 94 52.49 -25.12 14.26
N LYS A 95 52.90 -23.87 14.52
CA LYS A 95 53.89 -23.16 13.69
C LYS A 95 55.24 -23.89 13.65
N THR A 96 55.72 -24.41 14.78
CA THR A 96 56.94 -25.23 14.84
C THR A 96 56.81 -26.53 14.04
N ALA A 97 55.68 -27.24 14.16
CA ALA A 97 55.43 -28.49 13.43
C ALA A 97 55.35 -28.33 11.90
N VAL A 98 54.90 -27.16 11.42
CA VAL A 98 54.93 -26.84 9.98
C VAL A 98 56.36 -26.60 9.48
N HIS A 99 57.26 -26.05 10.32
CA HIS A 99 58.66 -25.82 9.97
C HIS A 99 59.53 -27.09 10.02
N ASP A 100 59.21 -28.06 10.88
CA ASP A 100 60.06 -29.23 11.16
C ASP A 100 59.89 -30.42 10.17
N LEU A 101 59.51 -30.18 8.91
CA LEU A 101 59.28 -31.21 7.85
C LEU A 101 58.31 -32.35 8.25
N THR A 102 57.64 -32.23 9.40
CA THR A 102 56.80 -33.30 9.97
C THR A 102 55.37 -33.28 9.41
N GLY A 103 55.02 -32.21 8.69
CA GLY A 103 53.67 -32.00 8.15
C GLY A 103 52.65 -31.76 9.27
N VAL A 104 51.57 -31.05 8.96
CA VAL A 104 50.40 -30.96 9.85
C VAL A 104 49.32 -31.91 9.36
N PRO A 105 48.60 -32.59 10.28
CA PRO A 105 47.48 -33.44 9.87
C PRO A 105 46.44 -32.61 9.09
N PRO A 106 45.69 -33.23 8.16
CA PRO A 106 44.61 -32.56 7.45
C PRO A 106 43.57 -31.96 8.40
N ILE A 107 42.98 -30.83 8.01
CA ILE A 107 41.85 -30.23 8.72
C ILE A 107 40.54 -30.96 8.39
N GLU A 108 39.47 -30.73 9.14
CA GLU A 108 38.14 -31.25 8.80
C GLU A 108 37.23 -30.09 8.42
N VAL A 109 36.51 -30.19 7.30
CA VAL A 109 35.64 -29.13 6.80
C VAL A 109 34.31 -29.66 6.27
N TYR A 110 33.26 -28.83 6.38
CA TYR A 110 32.08 -28.94 5.54
C TYR A 110 32.25 -28.07 4.29
N GLN A 111 31.87 -28.60 3.13
CA GLN A 111 31.77 -27.83 1.89
C GLN A 111 30.29 -27.56 1.57
N ILE A 112 29.94 -26.30 1.34
CA ILE A 112 28.61 -25.89 0.85
C ILE A 112 28.83 -25.01 -0.39
N GLY A 113 28.43 -25.49 -1.57
CA GLY A 113 28.77 -24.84 -2.83
C GLY A 113 30.30 -24.76 -3.00
N ASP A 114 30.82 -23.54 -3.11
CA ASP A 114 32.26 -23.28 -3.22
C ASP A 114 32.92 -22.90 -1.88
N ALA A 115 32.15 -22.77 -0.81
CA ALA A 115 32.62 -22.30 0.49
C ALA A 115 32.93 -23.46 1.47
N TYR A 116 33.95 -23.28 2.31
CA TYR A 116 34.37 -24.27 3.32
C TYR A 116 34.24 -23.73 4.76
N PHE A 117 33.73 -24.58 5.66
CA PHE A 117 33.55 -24.30 7.09
C PHE A 117 34.38 -25.27 7.93
N VAL A 118 35.29 -24.76 8.77
CA VAL A 118 36.25 -25.56 9.54
C VAL A 118 35.57 -26.23 10.72
N ILE A 119 35.50 -27.56 10.70
CA ILE A 119 35.05 -28.40 11.82
C ILE A 119 36.17 -28.50 12.86
N ASP A 120 37.36 -28.90 12.40
CA ASP A 120 38.56 -29.02 13.23
C ASP A 120 39.78 -28.49 12.47
N GLY A 121 40.72 -27.89 13.20
CA GLY A 121 41.95 -27.35 12.63
C GLY A 121 42.02 -25.83 12.42
N ASN A 122 41.19 -25.06 13.12
CA ASN A 122 41.18 -23.58 13.07
C ASN A 122 42.57 -22.92 13.22
N HIS A 123 43.42 -23.41 14.14
CA HIS A 123 44.80 -22.90 14.29
C HIS A 123 45.70 -23.22 13.08
N ARG A 124 45.49 -24.36 12.41
CA ARG A 124 46.25 -24.75 11.22
C ARG A 124 45.88 -23.85 10.03
N VAL A 125 44.60 -23.51 9.87
CA VAL A 125 44.13 -22.52 8.88
C VAL A 125 44.74 -21.13 9.15
N SER A 126 44.77 -20.70 10.41
CA SER A 126 45.41 -19.45 10.84
C SER A 126 46.89 -19.39 10.46
N VAL A 127 47.67 -20.43 10.82
CA VAL A 127 49.10 -20.54 10.50
C VAL A 127 49.32 -20.61 8.99
N ALA A 128 48.53 -21.39 8.26
CA ALA A 128 48.68 -21.52 6.81
C ALA A 128 48.41 -20.20 6.07
N ARG A 129 47.43 -19.40 6.52
CA ARG A 129 47.18 -18.04 6.00
C ARG A 129 48.32 -17.07 6.34
N GLU A 130 48.85 -17.10 7.56
CA GLU A 130 50.00 -16.27 7.95
C GLU A 130 51.24 -16.59 7.10
N MET A 131 51.45 -17.87 6.79
CA MET A 131 52.55 -18.34 5.95
C MET A 131 52.33 -18.07 4.45
N GLY A 132 51.18 -17.50 4.06
CA GLY A 132 50.87 -17.18 2.67
C GLY A 132 50.70 -18.42 1.78
N LEU A 133 50.33 -19.57 2.35
CA LEU A 133 50.08 -20.78 1.58
C LEU A 133 48.80 -20.60 0.73
N PRO A 134 48.75 -21.15 -0.50
CA PRO A 134 47.57 -21.06 -1.35
C PRO A 134 46.48 -22.09 -0.97
N THR A 135 46.87 -23.27 -0.48
CA THR A 135 45.97 -24.39 -0.18
C THR A 135 46.31 -25.08 1.15
N ILE A 136 45.36 -25.89 1.65
CA ILE A 136 45.54 -26.74 2.83
C ILE A 136 44.85 -28.09 2.64
N SER A 137 45.48 -29.17 3.10
CA SER A 137 44.90 -30.52 3.14
C SER A 137 43.70 -30.58 4.10
N ALA A 138 42.56 -31.07 3.62
CA ALA A 138 41.32 -31.18 4.38
C ALA A 138 40.53 -32.47 4.07
N TYR A 139 39.91 -33.07 5.09
CA TYR A 139 38.81 -34.02 4.90
C TYR A 139 37.52 -33.24 4.65
N VAL A 140 36.95 -33.42 3.46
CA VAL A 140 35.80 -32.65 2.99
C VAL A 140 34.52 -33.47 3.09
N THR A 141 33.52 -32.94 3.80
CA THR A 141 32.14 -33.44 3.75
C THR A 141 31.29 -32.45 2.98
N GLU A 142 30.83 -32.85 1.79
CA GLU A 142 29.96 -32.00 0.97
C GLU A 142 28.53 -32.03 1.52
N VAL A 143 27.99 -30.84 1.72
CA VAL A 143 26.59 -30.59 2.05
C VAL A 143 25.95 -29.96 0.83
N LYS A 144 25.08 -30.71 0.15
CA LYS A 144 24.34 -30.21 -1.01
C LYS A 144 23.25 -29.26 -0.53
N THR A 145 23.16 -28.05 -1.08
CA THR A 145 22.07 -27.10 -0.79
C THR A 145 21.40 -26.70 -2.09
N ARG A 146 20.11 -26.40 -2.06
CA ARG A 146 19.37 -25.91 -3.25
C ARG A 146 19.83 -24.53 -3.71
N VAL A 147 20.37 -23.74 -2.77
CA VAL A 147 20.89 -22.39 -3.00
C VAL A 147 22.42 -22.44 -2.91
N PRO A 148 23.16 -21.99 -3.95
CA PRO A 148 24.62 -21.98 -3.94
C PRO A 148 25.17 -20.90 -3.00
N LEU A 149 26.14 -21.26 -2.16
CA LEU A 149 26.95 -20.33 -1.37
C LEU A 149 28.28 -20.05 -2.09
N ALA A 150 28.65 -18.78 -2.17
CA ALA A 150 29.93 -18.32 -2.71
C ALA A 150 30.93 -18.08 -1.56
N ALA A 151 32.22 -18.15 -1.88
CA ALA A 151 33.29 -18.00 -0.90
C ALA A 151 33.49 -16.54 -0.42
N ASP A 152 33.01 -15.57 -1.19
CA ASP A 152 33.06 -14.14 -0.88
C ASP A 152 31.76 -13.60 -0.26
N ASP A 153 30.73 -14.45 -0.14
CA ASP A 153 29.49 -14.11 0.57
C ASP A 153 29.80 -13.67 2.00
N ASP A 154 29.16 -12.59 2.44
CA ASP A 154 29.29 -12.17 3.83
C ASP A 154 28.47 -13.08 4.78
N PRO A 155 28.77 -13.08 6.09
CA PRO A 155 28.05 -13.90 7.07
C PRO A 155 26.52 -13.70 7.07
N GLU A 156 26.02 -12.49 6.84
CA GLU A 156 24.58 -12.23 6.80
C GLU A 156 23.96 -12.83 5.53
N GLU A 157 24.65 -12.71 4.38
CA GLU A 157 24.25 -13.33 3.11
C GLU A 157 24.21 -14.86 3.19
N ILE A 158 25.18 -15.48 3.85
CA ILE A 158 25.20 -16.94 4.08
C ILE A 158 23.98 -17.39 4.89
N ILE A 159 23.62 -16.67 5.95
CA ILE A 159 22.41 -16.97 6.75
C ILE A 159 21.18 -16.84 5.85
N CYS A 160 21.11 -15.81 5.02
CA CYS A 160 19.97 -15.55 4.16
C CYS A 160 19.76 -16.63 3.10
N LYS A 161 20.86 -17.09 2.48
CA LYS A 161 20.84 -18.21 1.54
C LYS A 161 20.49 -19.53 2.21
N ALA A 162 21.01 -19.79 3.43
CA ALA A 162 20.67 -20.99 4.19
C ALA A 162 19.17 -21.03 4.56
N ARG A 163 18.61 -19.91 5.02
CA ARG A 163 17.17 -19.79 5.33
C ARG A 163 16.31 -19.89 4.08
N TYR A 164 16.77 -19.35 2.97
CA TYR A 164 16.08 -19.50 1.69
C TYR A 164 16.06 -20.97 1.23
N ALA A 165 17.18 -21.69 1.40
CA ALA A 165 17.23 -23.12 1.10
C ALA A 165 16.24 -23.93 1.95
N GLU A 166 16.14 -23.65 3.26
CA GLU A 166 15.14 -24.26 4.15
C GLU A 166 13.70 -23.97 3.67
N PHE A 167 13.43 -22.74 3.23
CA PHE A 167 12.14 -22.36 2.65
C PHE A 167 11.84 -23.14 1.35
N LEU A 168 12.81 -23.28 0.45
CA LEU A 168 12.66 -24.05 -0.79
C LEU A 168 12.48 -25.56 -0.53
N GLU A 169 13.11 -26.10 0.52
CA GLU A 169 12.88 -27.50 0.92
C GLU A 169 11.46 -27.76 1.39
N GLN A 170 10.82 -26.78 2.04
CA GLN A 170 9.43 -26.89 2.50
C GLN A 170 8.42 -26.62 1.38
N THR A 171 8.76 -25.76 0.42
CA THR A 171 7.79 -25.26 -0.57
C THR A 171 7.97 -25.83 -1.97
N ASP A 172 9.15 -26.37 -2.30
CA ASP A 172 9.53 -26.71 -3.67
C ASP A 172 9.27 -25.58 -4.69
N LEU A 173 9.25 -24.31 -4.23
CA LEU A 173 8.88 -23.17 -5.07
C LEU A 173 9.79 -23.03 -6.30
N ASP A 174 11.08 -23.36 -6.16
CA ASP A 174 12.07 -23.38 -7.23
C ASP A 174 11.72 -24.37 -8.37
N LYS A 175 10.96 -25.41 -8.07
CA LYS A 175 10.48 -26.38 -9.06
C LYS A 175 9.12 -26.01 -9.61
N ILE A 176 8.23 -25.54 -8.73
CA ILE A 176 6.85 -25.16 -9.08
C ILE A 176 6.85 -23.89 -9.96
N ARG A 177 7.72 -22.93 -9.64
CA ARG A 177 7.92 -21.65 -10.36
C ARG A 177 9.42 -21.39 -10.51
N PRO A 178 10.07 -21.92 -11.57
CA PRO A 178 11.52 -21.78 -11.76
C PRO A 178 12.04 -20.34 -11.87
N GLU A 179 11.20 -19.41 -12.32
CA GLU A 179 11.51 -17.97 -12.42
C GLU A 179 11.39 -17.24 -11.06
N ALA A 180 10.86 -17.90 -10.02
CA ALA A 180 10.63 -17.28 -8.73
C ALA A 180 11.92 -17.14 -7.93
N ASN A 181 12.32 -15.89 -7.65
CA ASN A 181 13.40 -15.58 -6.73
C ASN A 181 12.87 -14.82 -5.52
N LEU A 182 12.81 -15.50 -4.37
CA LEU A 182 12.39 -14.92 -3.10
C LEU A 182 13.56 -14.76 -2.12
N LEU A 183 14.80 -14.69 -2.62
CA LEU A 183 15.94 -14.41 -1.77
C LEU A 183 15.77 -13.05 -1.09
N MET A 184 15.91 -13.04 0.23
CA MET A 184 15.73 -11.87 1.10
C MET A 184 17.07 -11.36 1.63
N THR A 185 17.16 -10.05 1.89
CA THR A 185 18.29 -9.48 2.65
C THR A 185 18.09 -9.57 4.16
N PHE A 186 16.88 -9.91 4.62
CA PHE A 186 16.60 -10.23 6.03
C PHE A 186 16.01 -11.64 6.16
N CYS A 187 16.85 -12.54 6.67
CA CYS A 187 16.64 -13.98 6.60
C CYS A 187 15.56 -14.52 7.55
N GLY A 188 15.07 -13.69 8.48
CA GLY A 188 14.19 -14.10 9.59
C GLY A 188 12.71 -14.21 9.25
N GLN A 189 12.28 -13.83 8.04
CA GLN A 189 10.87 -13.60 7.73
C GLN A 189 10.23 -14.62 6.77
N TYR A 190 10.96 -15.66 6.36
CA TYR A 190 10.36 -16.74 5.54
C TYR A 190 9.20 -17.44 6.26
N ARG A 191 9.17 -17.43 7.59
CA ARG A 191 8.04 -17.95 8.36
C ARG A 191 6.74 -17.19 8.05
N LEU A 192 6.81 -15.86 7.91
CA LEU A 192 5.64 -15.05 7.55
C LEU A 192 5.13 -15.42 6.15
N ILE A 193 6.03 -15.68 5.20
CA ILE A 193 5.67 -16.12 3.86
C ILE A 193 4.96 -17.48 3.90
N LEU A 194 5.47 -18.43 4.68
CA LEU A 194 4.81 -19.74 4.89
C LEU A 194 3.42 -19.57 5.51
N ASP A 195 3.28 -18.68 6.51
CA ASP A 195 1.98 -18.40 7.12
C ASP A 195 1.02 -17.75 6.09
N HIS A 196 1.50 -16.85 5.23
CA HIS A 196 0.70 -16.27 4.13
C HIS A 196 0.24 -17.32 3.12
N ILE A 197 1.10 -18.27 2.73
CA ILE A 197 0.74 -19.41 1.86
C ILE A 197 -0.35 -20.26 2.54
N GLY A 198 -0.20 -20.53 3.84
CA GLY A 198 -1.19 -21.29 4.61
C GLY A 198 -2.55 -20.60 4.69
N VAL A 199 -2.58 -19.29 4.93
CA VAL A 199 -3.80 -18.48 4.93
C VAL A 199 -4.45 -18.47 3.54
N HIS A 200 -3.65 -18.27 2.48
CA HIS A 200 -4.13 -18.31 1.10
C HIS A 200 -4.77 -19.66 0.76
N ARG A 201 -4.10 -20.76 1.10
CA ARG A 201 -4.61 -22.13 0.92
C ARG A 201 -5.97 -22.33 1.58
N HIS A 202 -6.11 -21.82 2.80
CA HIS A 202 -7.36 -21.94 3.56
C HIS A 202 -8.52 -21.24 2.84
N TYR A 203 -8.35 -19.96 2.49
CA TYR A 203 -9.40 -19.20 1.78
C TYR A 203 -9.70 -19.74 0.39
N LEU A 204 -8.66 -20.13 -0.37
CA LEU A 204 -8.84 -20.75 -1.68
C LEU A 204 -9.67 -22.05 -1.59
N GLY A 205 -9.48 -22.83 -0.52
CA GLY A 205 -10.27 -24.03 -0.27
C GLY A 205 -11.73 -23.73 0.08
N LEU A 206 -12.01 -22.64 0.80
CA LEU A 206 -13.37 -22.18 1.09
C LEU A 206 -14.10 -21.72 -0.19
N GLU A 207 -13.42 -20.90 -1.01
CA GLU A 207 -13.97 -20.39 -2.27
C GLU A 207 -14.29 -21.51 -3.25
N GLN A 208 -13.39 -22.47 -3.40
CA GLN A 208 -13.57 -23.60 -4.33
C GLN A 208 -14.32 -24.79 -3.71
N GLN A 209 -14.68 -24.71 -2.43
CA GLN A 209 -15.36 -25.77 -1.68
C GLN A 209 -14.67 -27.14 -1.79
N ARG A 210 -13.34 -27.16 -1.81
CA ARG A 210 -12.54 -28.39 -1.92
C ARG A 210 -11.22 -28.29 -1.17
N PHE A 211 -10.59 -29.44 -0.97
CA PHE A 211 -9.22 -29.48 -0.51
C PHE A 211 -8.25 -28.99 -1.59
N ILE A 212 -7.31 -28.14 -1.19
CA ILE A 212 -6.24 -27.61 -2.05
C ILE A 212 -4.92 -28.31 -1.67
N PRO A 213 -4.26 -29.04 -2.58
CA PRO A 213 -2.90 -29.54 -2.40
C PRO A 213 -1.88 -28.43 -2.15
N GLU A 214 -0.79 -28.74 -1.46
CA GLU A 214 0.19 -27.74 -1.05
C GLU A 214 0.91 -27.09 -2.25
N GLU A 215 1.34 -27.89 -3.22
CA GLU A 215 1.95 -27.40 -4.46
C GLU A 215 1.02 -26.42 -5.21
N GLU A 216 -0.28 -26.73 -5.26
CA GLU A 216 -1.29 -25.88 -5.90
C GLU A 216 -1.44 -24.55 -5.15
N ALA A 217 -1.46 -24.60 -3.82
CA ALA A 217 -1.55 -23.40 -2.99
C ALA A 217 -0.33 -22.49 -3.13
N ILE A 218 0.87 -23.06 -3.20
CA ILE A 218 2.14 -22.34 -3.36
C ILE A 218 2.18 -21.64 -4.73
N ALA A 219 1.86 -22.38 -5.79
CA ALA A 219 1.70 -21.84 -7.14
C ALA A 219 0.69 -20.68 -7.16
N SER A 220 -0.51 -20.93 -6.63
CA SER A 220 -1.60 -19.94 -6.62
C SER A 220 -1.24 -18.70 -5.82
N TRP A 221 -0.62 -18.85 -4.64
CA TRP A 221 -0.15 -17.74 -3.81
C TRP A 221 0.90 -16.90 -4.54
N TYR A 222 1.88 -17.55 -5.18
CA TYR A 222 2.92 -16.84 -5.92
C TYR A 222 2.32 -15.99 -7.06
N ASP A 223 1.42 -16.58 -7.83
CA ASP A 223 0.83 -15.95 -9.02
C ASP A 223 -0.22 -14.88 -8.70
N HIS A 224 -1.05 -15.10 -7.66
CA HIS A 224 -2.23 -14.27 -7.39
C HIS A 224 -2.10 -13.39 -6.14
N VAL A 225 -1.05 -13.56 -5.33
CA VAL A 225 -0.82 -12.76 -4.12
C VAL A 225 0.53 -12.07 -4.16
N TYR A 226 1.62 -12.82 -4.35
CA TYR A 226 2.97 -12.26 -4.35
C TYR A 226 3.25 -11.39 -5.59
N LEU A 227 3.12 -11.96 -6.79
CA LEU A 227 3.44 -11.26 -8.03
C LEU A 227 2.62 -9.98 -8.26
N PRO A 228 1.30 -9.92 -7.99
CA PRO A 228 0.54 -8.69 -8.15
C PRO A 228 1.09 -7.55 -7.28
N VAL A 229 1.45 -7.83 -6.03
CA VAL A 229 2.07 -6.82 -5.13
C VAL A 229 3.41 -6.35 -5.69
N ILE A 230 4.25 -7.27 -6.15
CA ILE A 230 5.57 -6.93 -6.71
C ILE A 230 5.45 -6.15 -8.03
N ASN A 231 4.49 -6.47 -8.87
CA ASN A 231 4.26 -5.72 -10.11
C ASN A 231 3.90 -4.26 -9.81
N ILE A 232 3.06 -4.00 -8.80
CA ILE A 232 2.77 -2.64 -8.34
C ILE A 232 4.06 -1.95 -7.85
N VAL A 233 4.92 -2.66 -7.10
CA VAL A 233 6.22 -2.12 -6.64
C VAL A 233 7.13 -1.74 -7.80
N ARG A 234 7.21 -2.60 -8.84
CA ARG A 234 8.00 -2.38 -10.06
C ARG A 234 7.49 -1.19 -10.86
N GLU A 235 6.19 -1.17 -11.16
CA GLU A 235 5.53 -0.10 -11.93
C GLU A 235 5.69 1.27 -11.26
N GLN A 236 5.60 1.31 -9.93
CA GLN A 236 5.78 2.55 -9.17
C GLN A 236 7.25 2.91 -8.91
N GLY A 237 8.18 2.02 -9.29
CA GLY A 237 9.62 2.19 -9.10
C GLY A 237 10.01 2.37 -7.64
N ILE A 238 9.33 1.71 -6.71
CA ILE A 238 9.48 1.98 -5.27
C ILE A 238 10.80 1.48 -4.70
N LEU A 239 11.35 0.40 -5.27
CA LEU A 239 12.66 -0.15 -4.88
C LEU A 239 13.78 0.90 -4.89
N ARG A 240 13.70 1.95 -5.73
CA ARG A 240 14.70 3.04 -5.75
C ARG A 240 14.81 3.81 -4.43
N TYR A 241 13.78 3.76 -3.59
CA TYR A 241 13.76 4.39 -2.27
C TYR A 241 14.29 3.48 -1.16
N PHE A 242 14.59 2.21 -1.49
CA PHE A 242 15.05 1.17 -0.58
C PHE A 242 16.30 0.49 -1.15
N PRO A 243 17.44 1.21 -1.26
CA PRO A 243 18.65 0.66 -1.87
C PRO A 243 19.14 -0.57 -1.10
N GLY A 244 19.55 -1.61 -1.84
CA GLY A 244 20.01 -2.87 -1.26
C GLY A 244 18.90 -3.80 -0.78
N ARG A 245 17.62 -3.50 -1.03
CA ARG A 245 16.48 -4.38 -0.71
C ARG A 245 15.98 -5.13 -1.93
N THR A 246 15.51 -6.35 -1.71
CA THR A 246 14.94 -7.23 -2.74
C THR A 246 13.43 -7.04 -2.89
N GLU A 247 12.83 -7.70 -3.88
CA GLU A 247 11.37 -7.71 -4.04
C GLU A 247 10.68 -8.48 -2.91
N ALA A 248 11.23 -9.63 -2.50
CA ALA A 248 10.72 -10.37 -1.36
C ALA A 248 10.77 -9.56 -0.06
N ASP A 249 11.82 -8.75 0.12
CA ASP A 249 11.92 -7.80 1.21
C ASP A 249 10.76 -6.80 1.20
N MET A 250 10.46 -6.24 0.02
CA MET A 250 9.37 -5.29 -0.15
C MET A 250 8.00 -5.92 0.07
N TYR A 251 7.79 -7.17 -0.36
CA TYR A 251 6.53 -7.88 -0.13
C TYR A 251 6.22 -8.01 1.36
N VAL A 252 7.19 -8.45 2.17
CA VAL A 252 7.02 -8.58 3.62
C VAL A 252 6.77 -7.20 4.26
N LEU A 253 7.53 -6.18 3.87
CA LEU A 253 7.36 -4.81 4.39
C LEU A 253 5.95 -4.28 4.11
N LEU A 254 5.47 -4.47 2.88
CA LEU A 254 4.16 -4.01 2.46
C LEU A 254 3.04 -4.78 3.15
N ALA A 255 3.19 -6.09 3.35
CA ALA A 255 2.21 -6.88 4.07
C ALA A 255 2.06 -6.43 5.53
N GLU A 256 3.17 -6.21 6.24
CA GLU A 256 3.14 -5.69 7.62
C GLU A 256 2.60 -4.27 7.68
N TYR A 257 3.08 -3.36 6.81
CA TYR A 257 2.60 -1.98 6.74
C TYR A 257 1.10 -1.91 6.44
N ARG A 258 0.62 -2.74 5.51
CA ARG A 258 -0.81 -2.86 5.19
C ARG A 258 -1.62 -3.35 6.39
N ALA A 259 -1.13 -4.35 7.13
CA ALA A 259 -1.80 -4.86 8.33
C ALA A 259 -1.83 -3.82 9.48
N GLU A 260 -0.78 -3.00 9.61
CA GLU A 260 -0.75 -1.89 10.56
C GLU A 260 -1.71 -0.76 10.18
N LEU A 261 -1.70 -0.35 8.90
CA LEU A 261 -2.68 0.61 8.39
C LEU A 261 -4.10 0.08 8.59
N ALA A 262 -4.35 -1.19 8.30
CA ALA A 262 -5.66 -1.77 8.44
C ALA A 262 -6.16 -1.73 9.90
N ARG A 263 -5.29 -2.09 10.86
CA ARG A 263 -5.60 -1.98 12.29
C ARG A 263 -5.79 -0.53 12.75
N ALA A 264 -4.97 0.39 12.26
CA ALA A 264 -5.08 1.80 12.63
C ALA A 264 -6.35 2.44 12.06
N LEU A 265 -6.77 2.02 10.86
CA LEU A 265 -7.92 2.54 10.17
C LEU A 265 -9.22 1.81 10.54
N GLY A 266 -9.16 0.58 11.04
CA GLY A 266 -10.35 -0.27 11.22
C GLY A 266 -10.97 -0.71 9.89
N TRP A 267 -10.22 -0.64 8.79
CA TRP A 267 -10.62 -1.07 7.45
C TRP A 267 -9.54 -1.97 6.86
N GLU A 268 -9.92 -2.85 5.95
CA GLU A 268 -8.96 -3.44 5.05
C GLU A 268 -8.46 -2.39 4.06
N VAL A 269 -7.16 -2.42 3.81
CA VAL A 269 -6.52 -1.52 2.84
C VAL A 269 -6.12 -2.35 1.62
N SER A 270 -6.31 -1.88 0.40
CA SER A 270 -5.82 -2.58 -0.79
C SER A 270 -4.28 -2.50 -0.92
N PRO A 271 -3.63 -3.47 -1.59
CA PRO A 271 -2.19 -3.41 -1.85
C PRO A 271 -1.75 -2.11 -2.55
N GLU A 272 -2.49 -1.67 -3.55
CA GLU A 272 -2.19 -0.48 -4.36
C GLU A 272 -2.20 0.79 -3.49
N THR A 273 -3.17 0.87 -2.58
CA THR A 273 -3.28 1.97 -1.63
C THR A 273 -2.13 1.96 -0.64
N ALA A 274 -1.80 0.80 -0.05
CA ALA A 274 -0.69 0.66 0.88
C ALA A 274 0.66 1.04 0.22
N VAL A 275 0.90 0.54 -1.00
CA VAL A 275 2.09 0.84 -1.79
C VAL A 275 2.20 2.34 -2.11
N SER A 276 1.09 2.97 -2.52
CA SER A 276 1.05 4.39 -2.83
C SER A 276 1.30 5.27 -1.61
N GLN A 277 0.80 4.89 -0.42
CA GLN A 277 1.07 5.61 0.82
C GLN A 277 2.54 5.51 1.23
N LEU A 278 3.11 4.30 1.20
CA LEU A 278 4.52 4.08 1.52
C LEU A 278 5.44 4.93 0.63
N ALA A 279 5.12 5.03 -0.67
CA ALA A 279 5.87 5.85 -1.61
C ALA A 279 5.77 7.36 -1.31
N LYS A 280 4.59 7.86 -0.91
CA LYS A 280 4.38 9.26 -0.55
C LYS A 280 5.18 9.64 0.70
N GLU A 281 5.17 8.81 1.73
CA GLU A 281 5.93 9.05 2.97
C GLU A 281 7.44 9.16 2.73
N LYS A 282 8.01 8.37 1.82
CA LYS A 282 9.45 8.41 1.49
C LYS A 282 9.83 9.55 0.54
N ARG A 283 8.89 10.09 -0.25
CA ARG A 283 9.18 11.10 -1.27
C ARG A 283 9.41 12.52 -0.71
N SER A 284 8.99 12.87 0.51
CA SER A 284 8.98 14.30 0.87
C SER A 284 9.09 14.67 2.36
N PRO A 285 10.32 14.85 2.89
CA PRO A 285 10.54 15.56 4.15
C PRO A 285 10.14 17.05 4.06
N ILE A 286 10.23 17.66 2.86
CA ILE A 286 10.10 19.10 2.64
C ILE A 286 8.63 19.52 2.42
N GLN A 287 7.81 18.68 1.77
CA GLN A 287 6.38 18.97 1.57
C GLN A 287 5.56 18.73 2.84
N ALA A 288 5.94 17.74 3.65
CA ALA A 288 5.42 17.55 5.00
C ALA A 288 5.65 18.77 5.92
N LEU A 289 6.74 19.53 5.69
CA LEU A 289 7.04 20.77 6.41
C LEU A 289 6.17 21.95 5.92
N LEU A 290 5.92 22.05 4.60
CA LEU A 290 5.06 23.09 4.02
C LEU A 290 3.58 22.91 4.39
N GLU A 291 3.10 21.68 4.48
CA GLU A 291 1.75 21.34 4.97
C GLU A 291 1.57 21.63 6.47
N ALA A 292 2.66 21.68 7.24
CA ALA A 292 2.63 21.96 8.68
C ALA A 292 2.61 23.46 9.04
N VAL A 293 2.91 24.36 8.08
CA VAL A 293 3.06 25.81 8.34
C VAL A 293 1.89 26.63 7.77
N VAL A 294 1.10 26.07 6.85
CA VAL A 294 -0.11 26.71 6.31
C VAL A 294 -1.32 26.21 7.09
N PRO A 295 -2.13 27.09 7.72
CA PRO A 295 -3.39 26.68 8.35
C PRO A 295 -4.24 25.88 7.37
N ALA A 296 -4.84 24.77 7.82
CA ALA A 296 -5.57 23.85 6.96
C ALA A 296 -6.69 24.54 6.16
N GLU A 297 -7.21 25.67 6.63
CA GLU A 297 -8.25 26.46 5.95
C GLU A 297 -7.72 27.26 4.74
N LEU A 298 -6.42 27.51 4.67
CA LEU A 298 -5.76 28.36 3.67
C LEU A 298 -5.05 27.58 2.56
N GLY A 299 -4.88 26.26 2.71
CA GLY A 299 -4.24 25.40 1.70
C GLY A 299 -4.97 25.39 0.35
N SER A 300 -4.23 25.39 -0.75
CA SER A 300 -4.79 24.95 -2.04
C SER A 300 -4.76 23.42 -2.03
N GLY A 301 -5.92 22.77 -1.97
CA GLY A 301 -6.01 21.32 -2.07
C GLY A 301 -5.34 20.76 -3.33
N PRO A 302 -5.27 19.43 -3.48
CA PRO A 302 -4.51 18.77 -4.54
C PRO A 302 -4.93 19.26 -5.94
N PRO A 303 -3.98 19.38 -6.88
CA PRO A 303 -4.28 19.84 -8.22
C PRO A 303 -5.16 18.82 -8.96
N PRO A 304 -6.04 19.29 -9.86
CA PRO A 304 -6.84 18.44 -10.73
C PRO A 304 -6.07 17.34 -11.46
N GLY A 305 -6.66 16.13 -11.55
CA GLY A 305 -6.13 15.00 -12.33
C GLY A 305 -5.00 14.17 -11.69
N VAL A 306 -4.52 14.54 -10.49
CA VAL A 306 -3.60 13.69 -9.71
C VAL A 306 -4.24 12.34 -9.39
N TRP A 307 -5.53 12.33 -9.06
CA TRP A 307 -6.30 11.14 -8.76
C TRP A 307 -6.29 10.14 -9.93
N ARG A 308 -6.61 10.60 -11.14
CA ARG A 308 -6.59 9.78 -12.36
C ARG A 308 -5.19 9.26 -12.66
N ALA A 309 -4.16 10.11 -12.58
CA ALA A 309 -2.77 9.69 -12.81
C ALA A 309 -2.28 8.63 -11.81
N GLU A 310 -2.76 8.69 -10.56
CA GLU A 310 -2.50 7.68 -9.54
C GLU A 310 -3.30 6.39 -9.77
N LEU A 311 -4.51 6.43 -10.33
CA LEU A 311 -5.35 5.24 -10.53
C LEU A 311 -5.11 4.50 -11.85
N VAL A 312 -5.06 5.23 -12.98
CA VAL A 312 -4.98 4.66 -14.33
C VAL A 312 -3.67 3.91 -14.57
N ASN A 313 -2.60 4.26 -13.87
CA ASN A 313 -1.28 3.65 -14.06
C ASN A 313 -0.97 2.53 -13.05
N LYS A 314 -1.86 2.21 -12.10
CA LYS A 314 -1.45 1.47 -10.88
C LYS A 314 -2.41 0.39 -10.37
N ARG A 315 -3.52 0.10 -11.05
CA ARG A 315 -4.53 -0.87 -10.58
C ARG A 315 -4.72 -2.07 -11.50
N PRO A 316 -4.46 -3.30 -11.01
CA PRO A 316 -4.81 -4.53 -11.71
C PRO A 316 -6.33 -4.75 -11.85
N SER A 317 -7.14 -4.20 -10.91
CA SER A 317 -8.60 -4.41 -10.89
C SER A 317 -9.32 -3.84 -12.10
N GLY A 318 -8.73 -2.83 -12.76
CA GLY A 318 -9.37 -2.09 -13.86
C GLY A 318 -10.57 -1.24 -13.44
N ARG A 319 -10.93 -1.22 -12.15
CA ARG A 319 -12.09 -0.48 -11.62
C ARG A 319 -11.68 0.85 -11.02
N LEU A 320 -12.50 1.88 -11.25
CA LEU A 320 -12.23 3.25 -10.82
C LEU A 320 -12.69 3.53 -9.38
N PHE A 321 -13.70 2.81 -8.90
CA PHE A 321 -14.29 2.98 -7.57
C PHE A 321 -14.35 1.61 -6.85
N ASP A 322 -13.24 1.15 -6.28
CA ASP A 322 -13.21 -0.10 -5.50
C ASP A 322 -13.68 0.15 -4.07
N ASP A 323 -13.18 1.22 -3.44
CA ASP A 323 -13.52 1.58 -2.06
C ASP A 323 -14.22 2.96 -2.02
N ILE A 324 -15.44 3.03 -1.46
CA ILE A 324 -16.24 4.26 -1.39
C ILE A 324 -16.44 4.68 0.07
N LEU A 325 -15.92 5.85 0.44
CA LEU A 325 -16.04 6.40 1.78
C LEU A 325 -17.41 7.07 1.99
N ILE A 326 -18.07 6.75 3.08
CA ILE A 326 -19.33 7.37 3.48
C ILE A 326 -19.21 7.82 4.94
N PRO A 327 -19.23 9.13 5.22
CA PRO A 327 -19.34 9.62 6.58
C PRO A 327 -20.69 9.23 7.18
N MET A 328 -20.66 8.65 8.37
CA MET A 328 -21.82 8.11 9.06
C MET A 328 -22.07 8.87 10.35
N GLY A 329 -23.34 9.05 10.67
CA GLY A 329 -23.80 9.65 11.92
C GLY A 329 -25.23 9.21 12.22
N ALA A 330 -25.84 9.84 13.21
CA ALA A 330 -27.22 9.57 13.59
C ALA A 330 -28.23 10.34 12.73
N HIS A 331 -27.77 11.25 11.85
CA HIS A 331 -28.67 12.14 11.12
C HIS A 331 -29.32 11.41 9.93
N PRO A 332 -30.63 11.60 9.65
CA PRO A 332 -31.31 10.92 8.53
C PRO A 332 -30.63 11.13 7.16
N ALA A 333 -29.95 12.27 6.97
CA ALA A 333 -29.20 12.53 5.76
C ALA A 333 -28.02 11.57 5.55
N ASP A 334 -27.35 11.13 6.61
CA ASP A 334 -26.20 10.21 6.56
C ASP A 334 -26.65 8.85 6.01
N TRP A 335 -27.82 8.38 6.45
CA TRP A 335 -28.43 7.15 5.96
C TRP A 335 -28.85 7.23 4.49
N ARG A 336 -29.30 8.41 4.02
CA ARG A 336 -29.53 8.63 2.58
C ARG A 336 -28.23 8.59 1.77
N ALA A 337 -27.14 9.13 2.33
CA ALA A 337 -25.83 9.02 1.70
C ALA A 337 -25.38 7.56 1.59
N LEU A 338 -25.67 6.74 2.61
CA LEU A 338 -25.49 5.29 2.53
C LEU A 338 -26.33 4.65 1.42
N ASP A 339 -27.61 5.00 1.30
CA ASP A 339 -28.49 4.44 0.27
C ASP A 339 -28.01 4.81 -1.15
N VAL A 340 -27.53 6.05 -1.37
CA VAL A 340 -26.87 6.45 -2.63
C VAL A 340 -25.56 5.68 -2.84
N GLY A 341 -24.78 5.49 -1.79
CA GLY A 341 -23.56 4.69 -1.78
C GLY A 341 -23.79 3.22 -2.17
N ILE A 342 -24.86 2.61 -1.66
CA ILE A 342 -25.29 1.26 -2.02
C ILE A 342 -25.59 1.19 -3.52
N GLY A 343 -26.31 2.17 -4.05
CA GLY A 343 -26.64 2.23 -5.49
C GLY A 343 -25.40 2.21 -6.38
N ILE A 344 -24.38 3.01 -6.06
CA ILE A 344 -23.12 3.02 -6.84
C ILE A 344 -22.26 1.77 -6.58
N ALA A 345 -22.27 1.22 -5.37
CA ALA A 345 -21.54 0.00 -5.05
C ALA A 345 -22.10 -1.23 -5.76
N GLN A 346 -23.42 -1.30 -5.95
CA GLN A 346 -24.06 -2.37 -6.72
C GLN A 346 -23.72 -2.30 -8.22
N LEU A 347 -23.52 -1.10 -8.78
CA LEU A 347 -23.07 -0.93 -10.16
C LEU A 347 -21.61 -1.40 -10.35
N GLY A 348 -20.74 -1.12 -9.37
CA GLY A 348 -19.30 -1.32 -9.48
C GLY A 348 -18.73 -2.55 -8.75
N GLN A 349 -19.57 -3.31 -8.04
CA GLN A 349 -19.12 -4.28 -7.02
C GLN A 349 -18.12 -3.65 -6.04
N SER A 350 -18.39 -2.40 -5.65
CA SER A 350 -17.53 -1.63 -4.74
C SER A 350 -17.76 -2.02 -3.29
N ARG A 351 -16.76 -1.80 -2.45
CA ARG A 351 -16.86 -1.89 -0.99
C ARG A 351 -17.17 -0.53 -0.40
N LEU A 352 -18.07 -0.49 0.59
CA LEU A 352 -18.42 0.71 1.32
C LEU A 352 -17.61 0.83 2.62
N LEU A 353 -16.98 1.98 2.82
CA LEU A 353 -16.21 2.32 4.01
C LEU A 353 -17.00 3.35 4.83
N GLY A 354 -17.73 2.89 5.85
CA GLY A 354 -18.42 3.74 6.80
C GLY A 354 -17.43 4.38 7.77
N LEU A 355 -17.49 5.71 7.93
CA LEU A 355 -16.67 6.46 8.90
C LEU A 355 -17.55 7.28 9.82
N HIS A 356 -17.65 6.90 11.08
CA HIS A 356 -18.25 7.73 12.11
C HIS A 356 -17.17 8.54 12.84
N VAL A 357 -17.34 9.86 12.93
CA VAL A 357 -16.40 10.73 13.65
C VAL A 357 -17.13 11.32 14.85
N VAL A 358 -16.63 11.02 16.04
CA VAL A 358 -17.15 11.53 17.30
C VAL A 358 -16.46 12.86 17.60
N ASP A 359 -17.24 13.92 17.71
CA ASP A 359 -16.77 15.27 18.03
C ASP A 359 -16.80 15.47 19.55
N GLU A 360 -15.63 15.61 20.19
CA GLU A 360 -15.51 15.76 21.65
C GLU A 360 -16.16 17.04 22.20
N GLU A 361 -16.26 18.10 21.39
CA GLU A 361 -16.73 19.41 21.85
C GLU A 361 -18.25 19.60 21.65
N HIS A 362 -18.85 18.84 20.71
CA HIS A 362 -20.21 19.07 20.25
C HIS A 362 -21.08 17.80 20.21
N SER A 363 -20.67 16.71 20.87
CA SER A 363 -21.51 15.51 20.95
C SER A 363 -22.80 15.79 21.75
N PRO A 364 -23.99 15.68 21.15
CA PRO A 364 -25.24 15.86 21.87
C PRO A 364 -25.41 14.76 22.93
N GLU A 365 -26.04 15.08 24.06
CA GLU A 365 -26.30 14.11 25.15
C GLU A 365 -27.10 12.88 24.68
N ASP A 366 -27.90 13.03 23.61
CA ASP A 366 -28.72 11.97 22.99
C ASP A 366 -28.05 11.28 21.79
N ALA A 367 -26.73 11.43 21.60
CA ALA A 367 -26.03 10.78 20.49
C ALA A 367 -26.19 9.25 20.54
N LEU A 368 -26.55 8.64 19.41
CA LEU A 368 -26.61 7.18 19.31
C LEU A 368 -25.22 6.58 19.58
N PRO A 369 -25.12 5.49 20.35
CA PRO A 369 -23.87 4.77 20.53
C PRO A 369 -23.27 4.35 19.18
N VAL A 370 -21.94 4.37 19.09
CA VAL A 370 -21.19 4.01 17.87
C VAL A 370 -21.57 2.61 17.39
N GLU A 371 -21.82 1.70 18.32
CA GLU A 371 -22.21 0.31 18.10
C GLU A 371 -23.58 0.19 17.41
N VAL A 372 -24.51 1.11 17.71
CA VAL A 372 -25.83 1.16 17.07
C VAL A 372 -25.71 1.62 15.62
N ILE A 373 -24.93 2.69 15.38
CA ILE A 373 -24.67 3.19 14.02
C ILE A 373 -23.94 2.14 13.19
N ARG A 374 -22.95 1.45 13.79
CA ARG A 374 -22.23 0.34 13.16
C ARG A 374 -23.18 -0.78 12.75
N ALA A 375 -24.00 -1.27 13.68
CA ALA A 375 -24.90 -2.39 13.43
C ALA A 375 -25.91 -2.09 12.30
N GLU A 376 -26.49 -0.90 12.31
CA GLU A 376 -27.42 -0.47 11.25
C GLU A 376 -26.72 -0.34 9.88
N PHE A 377 -25.50 0.23 9.85
CA PHE A 377 -24.71 0.30 8.62
C PHE A 377 -24.40 -1.09 8.05
N GLU A 378 -23.93 -2.00 8.89
CA GLU A 378 -23.59 -3.38 8.49
C GLU A 378 -24.84 -4.15 8.03
N GLN A 379 -25.97 -3.97 8.73
CA GLN A 379 -27.25 -4.57 8.34
C GLN A 379 -27.72 -4.10 6.97
N ARG A 380 -27.66 -2.79 6.68
CA ARG A 380 -28.07 -2.25 5.37
C ARG A 380 -27.16 -2.71 4.24
N CYS A 381 -25.85 -2.74 4.46
CA CYS A 381 -24.89 -3.26 3.49
C CYS A 381 -25.19 -4.74 3.18
N ALA A 382 -25.38 -5.56 4.23
CA ALA A 382 -25.69 -6.98 4.09
C ALA A 382 -27.03 -7.21 3.36
N ALA A 383 -28.08 -6.46 3.69
CA ALA A 383 -29.38 -6.54 3.03
C ALA A 383 -29.32 -6.18 1.53
N ALA A 384 -28.42 -5.28 1.16
CA ALA A 384 -28.18 -4.88 -0.22
C ALA A 384 -27.18 -5.79 -0.98
N GLY A 385 -26.59 -6.79 -0.31
CA GLY A 385 -25.57 -7.66 -0.89
C GLY A 385 -24.23 -6.94 -1.17
N VAL A 386 -23.95 -5.85 -0.46
CA VAL A 386 -22.75 -5.03 -0.64
C VAL A 386 -21.78 -5.25 0.52
N GLN A 387 -20.49 -5.33 0.24
CA GLN A 387 -19.46 -5.40 1.28
C GLN A 387 -19.36 -4.05 2.00
N GLY A 388 -19.53 -4.04 3.33
CA GLY A 388 -19.40 -2.85 4.16
C GLY A 388 -18.37 -3.05 5.27
N GLN A 389 -17.54 -2.03 5.52
CA GLN A 389 -16.64 -1.97 6.68
C GLN A 389 -16.83 -0.66 7.42
N PHE A 390 -16.86 -0.69 8.75
CA PHE A 390 -17.14 0.48 9.56
C PHE A 390 -16.00 0.82 10.52
N ALA A 391 -15.61 2.09 10.56
CA ALA A 391 -14.65 2.62 11.51
C ALA A 391 -15.22 3.81 12.27
N ALA A 392 -14.73 3.99 13.50
CA ALA A 392 -15.04 5.15 14.32
C ALA A 392 -13.76 5.84 14.77
N GLU A 393 -13.74 7.17 14.71
CA GLU A 393 -12.61 7.99 15.15
C GLU A 393 -13.08 9.20 15.95
N TRP A 394 -12.15 9.82 16.67
CA TRP A 394 -12.37 11.05 17.45
C TRP A 394 -11.73 12.24 16.75
N GLY A 395 -12.41 13.39 16.79
CA GLY A 395 -11.88 14.69 16.37
C GLY A 395 -12.78 15.45 15.39
N SER A 396 -12.20 16.39 14.64
CA SER A 396 -12.96 17.20 13.67
C SER A 396 -13.45 16.34 12.50
N VAL A 397 -14.78 16.30 12.31
CA VAL A 397 -15.46 15.53 11.27
C VAL A 397 -14.86 15.77 9.89
N ALA A 398 -14.75 17.03 9.46
CA ALA A 398 -14.26 17.37 8.13
C ALA A 398 -12.77 17.05 7.92
N ALA A 399 -11.93 17.30 8.92
CA ALA A 399 -10.51 16.98 8.87
C ALA A 399 -10.29 15.46 8.76
N LYS A 400 -11.04 14.68 9.55
CA LYS A 400 -10.98 13.21 9.56
C LYS A 400 -11.47 12.61 8.26
N ILE A 401 -12.55 13.13 7.67
CA ILE A 401 -13.03 12.72 6.34
C ILE A 401 -11.94 12.95 5.28
N VAL A 402 -11.30 14.12 5.25
CA VAL A 402 -10.22 14.41 4.28
C VAL A 402 -9.03 13.48 4.52
N GLN A 403 -8.61 13.29 5.77
CA GLN A 403 -7.52 12.37 6.12
C GLN A 403 -7.82 10.93 5.66
N ARG A 404 -9.05 10.46 5.86
CA ARG A 404 -9.49 9.10 5.48
C ARG A 404 -9.73 8.93 3.98
N SER A 405 -10.12 9.99 3.28
CA SER A 405 -10.40 9.94 1.83
C SER A 405 -9.22 9.49 0.97
N VAL A 406 -8.00 9.62 1.48
CA VAL A 406 -6.79 9.16 0.80
C VAL A 406 -6.79 7.63 0.61
N TYR A 407 -7.50 6.89 1.46
CA TYR A 407 -7.61 5.42 1.39
C TYR A 407 -8.85 4.91 0.63
N ALA A 408 -9.69 5.81 0.13
CA ALA A 408 -10.85 5.50 -0.69
C ALA A 408 -10.68 6.05 -2.12
N ASP A 409 -11.56 5.64 -3.02
CA ASP A 409 -11.55 6.06 -4.43
C ASP A 409 -12.56 7.16 -4.74
N GLY A 410 -13.64 7.19 -3.98
CA GLY A 410 -14.65 8.23 -4.00
C GLY A 410 -15.25 8.44 -2.61
N ILE A 411 -15.99 9.53 -2.44
CA ILE A 411 -16.74 9.81 -1.22
C ILE A 411 -18.21 10.07 -1.57
N VAL A 412 -19.14 9.55 -0.78
CA VAL A 412 -20.54 9.99 -0.79
C VAL A 412 -20.80 10.89 0.41
N LEU A 413 -21.26 12.12 0.17
CA LEU A 413 -21.55 13.10 1.22
C LEU A 413 -23.04 13.46 1.25
N PRO A 414 -23.67 13.48 2.44
CA PRO A 414 -25.00 14.05 2.57
C PRO A 414 -24.98 15.56 2.30
N VAL A 415 -26.02 16.07 1.65
CA VAL A 415 -26.23 17.50 1.45
C VAL A 415 -27.68 17.86 1.81
N ASN A 416 -27.88 18.95 2.56
CA ASN A 416 -29.20 19.42 2.97
C ASN A 416 -29.61 20.66 2.16
N HIS A 417 -30.83 20.68 1.61
CA HIS A 417 -31.43 21.81 0.88
C HIS A 417 -32.87 22.10 1.31
N PRO A 418 -33.26 23.36 1.57
CA PRO A 418 -32.43 24.52 1.93
C PRO A 418 -32.02 24.49 3.41
N PRO A 419 -30.95 25.17 3.84
CA PRO A 419 -30.51 25.16 5.25
C PRO A 419 -31.61 25.72 6.17
N GLU A 420 -31.88 25.03 7.30
CA GLU A 420 -32.96 25.40 8.23
C GLU A 420 -32.66 26.71 8.98
N THR A 421 -31.39 27.08 9.18
CA THR A 421 -31.02 28.36 9.81
C THR A 421 -29.84 29.09 9.15
N VAL A 422 -29.71 30.39 9.48
CA VAL A 422 -28.58 31.26 9.07
C VAL A 422 -27.27 30.84 9.74
N SER A 423 -27.30 30.10 10.85
CA SER A 423 -26.13 29.48 11.49
C SER A 423 -25.73 28.14 10.89
N ASP A 424 -26.67 27.41 10.25
CA ASP A 424 -26.33 26.29 9.35
C ASP A 424 -25.73 26.78 8.03
N ARG A 425 -25.90 28.08 7.73
CA ARG A 425 -25.10 28.76 6.70
C ARG A 425 -23.71 28.93 7.28
N TYR A 426 -22.81 28.09 6.82
CA TYR A 426 -21.35 28.15 6.81
C TYR A 426 -20.78 26.80 7.26
N THR A 427 -20.87 25.76 6.43
CA THR A 427 -19.91 25.55 5.32
C THR A 427 -18.44 25.57 5.69
N SER A 428 -18.01 25.43 6.95
CA SER A 428 -16.60 25.11 7.24
C SER A 428 -16.32 23.68 6.78
N GLY A 429 -17.08 22.69 7.26
CA GLY A 429 -16.82 21.28 7.00
C GLY A 429 -16.99 20.87 5.53
N LEU A 430 -18.16 21.10 4.91
CA LEU A 430 -18.42 20.68 3.53
C LEU A 430 -17.52 21.41 2.51
N GLN A 431 -17.34 22.73 2.63
CA GLN A 431 -16.42 23.45 1.73
C GLN A 431 -14.97 23.05 1.98
N PHE A 432 -14.58 22.78 3.24
CA PHE A 432 -13.27 22.23 3.55
C PHE A 432 -13.06 20.89 2.85
N ILE A 433 -14.03 19.96 2.92
CA ILE A 433 -13.94 18.66 2.24
C ILE A 433 -13.88 18.86 0.72
N LEU A 434 -14.78 19.64 0.12
CA LEU A 434 -14.79 19.92 -1.33
C LEU A 434 -13.49 20.57 -1.83
N ARG A 435 -12.82 21.34 -0.97
CA ARG A 435 -11.57 22.02 -1.29
C ARG A 435 -10.35 21.12 -1.15
N HIS A 436 -10.31 20.26 -0.13
CA HIS A 436 -9.10 19.51 0.25
C HIS A 436 -9.16 18.02 -0.10
N CYS A 437 -10.34 17.48 -0.41
CA CYS A 437 -10.47 16.09 -0.79
C CYS A 437 -9.78 15.82 -2.14
N PRO A 438 -8.88 14.81 -2.22
CA PRO A 438 -8.23 14.37 -3.45
C PRO A 438 -9.12 13.47 -4.33
N ARG A 439 -10.34 13.12 -3.90
CA ARG A 439 -11.19 12.12 -4.55
C ARG A 439 -12.45 12.75 -5.15
N PRO A 440 -13.07 12.14 -6.18
CA PRO A 440 -14.41 12.50 -6.61
C PRO A 440 -15.41 12.42 -5.45
N ILE A 441 -16.32 13.40 -5.40
CA ILE A 441 -17.34 13.50 -4.36
C ILE A 441 -18.71 13.39 -5.00
N LEU A 442 -19.48 12.36 -4.63
CA LEU A 442 -20.89 12.21 -4.96
C LEU A 442 -21.73 12.79 -3.82
N THR A 443 -22.70 13.63 -4.13
CA THR A 443 -23.61 14.17 -3.13
C THR A 443 -24.89 13.35 -3.03
N ALA A 444 -25.45 13.29 -1.83
CA ALA A 444 -26.75 12.71 -1.53
C ALA A 444 -27.71 13.82 -1.05
N PRO A 445 -28.45 14.47 -1.97
CA PRO A 445 -29.42 15.49 -1.61
C PRO A 445 -30.65 14.89 -0.90
N PRO A 446 -31.53 15.72 -0.31
CA PRO A 446 -32.78 15.24 0.27
C PRO A 446 -33.74 14.74 -0.81
N GLY A 447 -34.42 13.62 -0.56
CA GLY A 447 -35.41 13.07 -1.47
C GLY A 447 -35.36 11.55 -1.51
N GLU A 448 -36.11 10.98 -2.45
CA GLU A 448 -36.09 9.55 -2.75
C GLU A 448 -34.82 9.20 -3.53
N VAL A 449 -34.12 8.16 -3.08
CA VAL A 449 -32.92 7.67 -3.76
C VAL A 449 -33.35 6.88 -4.99
N ARG A 450 -32.90 7.32 -6.17
CA ARG A 450 -33.16 6.68 -7.45
C ARG A 450 -31.94 5.92 -7.95
N PRO A 451 -32.11 4.85 -8.76
CA PRO A 451 -31.00 4.19 -9.43
C PRO A 451 -30.20 5.18 -10.29
N LEU A 452 -28.87 5.10 -10.23
CA LEU A 452 -27.97 5.97 -10.99
C LEU A 452 -27.81 5.46 -12.43
N ALA A 453 -28.90 5.42 -13.19
CA ALA A 453 -28.95 4.80 -14.52
C ALA A 453 -28.67 5.78 -15.67
N HIS A 454 -28.85 7.08 -15.46
CA HIS A 454 -28.63 8.12 -16.47
C HIS A 454 -27.89 9.32 -15.90
N ALA A 455 -26.68 9.58 -16.42
CA ALA A 455 -25.87 10.74 -16.08
C ALA A 455 -26.08 11.91 -17.07
N LEU A 456 -26.12 13.14 -16.55
CA LEU A 456 -25.89 14.35 -17.33
C LEU A 456 -24.49 14.93 -17.03
N LEU A 457 -23.59 14.89 -18.01
CA LEU A 457 -22.28 15.53 -17.94
C LEU A 457 -22.36 17.00 -18.35
N ALA A 458 -21.96 17.89 -17.46
CA ALA A 458 -21.73 19.29 -17.79
C ALA A 458 -20.30 19.49 -18.32
N TYR A 459 -20.15 19.97 -19.55
CA TYR A 459 -18.84 20.15 -20.17
C TYR A 459 -18.67 21.52 -20.85
N GLY A 460 -17.80 22.36 -20.27
CA GLY A 460 -17.48 23.70 -20.79
C GLY A 460 -16.21 23.78 -21.65
N GLY A 461 -15.44 22.68 -21.77
CA GLY A 461 -14.18 22.63 -22.52
C GLY A 461 -12.97 23.30 -21.84
N GLY A 462 -11.77 22.80 -22.15
CA GLY A 462 -10.49 23.50 -21.92
C GLY A 462 -10.07 23.77 -20.46
N GLN A 463 -10.65 23.08 -19.48
CA GLN A 463 -10.25 23.18 -18.06
C GLN A 463 -10.09 21.78 -17.47
N THR A 464 -9.01 21.57 -16.70
CA THR A 464 -8.64 20.27 -16.14
C THR A 464 -9.79 19.58 -15.36
N PRO A 465 -10.58 20.24 -14.51
CA PRO A 465 -11.68 19.57 -13.81
C PRO A 465 -12.81 19.08 -14.74
N ALA A 466 -13.07 19.78 -15.85
CA ALA A 466 -14.07 19.34 -16.83
C ALA A 466 -13.61 18.11 -17.61
N ASP A 467 -12.31 18.00 -17.88
CA ASP A 467 -11.72 16.81 -18.50
C ASP A 467 -11.73 15.60 -17.55
N GLU A 468 -11.54 15.81 -16.24
CA GLU A 468 -11.72 14.74 -15.24
C GLU A 468 -13.18 14.28 -15.15
N ALA A 469 -14.14 15.20 -15.20
CA ALA A 469 -15.56 14.87 -15.27
C ALA A 469 -15.90 14.05 -16.54
N LEU A 470 -15.33 14.42 -17.69
CA LEU A 470 -15.48 13.67 -18.93
C LEU A 470 -14.88 12.26 -18.81
N PHE A 471 -13.68 12.13 -18.23
CA PHE A 471 -13.04 10.84 -17.99
C PHE A 471 -13.93 9.92 -17.14
N VAL A 472 -14.41 10.42 -15.99
CA VAL A 472 -15.27 9.65 -15.07
C VAL A 472 -16.60 9.29 -15.74
N ALA A 473 -17.25 10.25 -16.41
CA ALA A 473 -18.52 9.99 -17.11
C ALA A 473 -18.38 8.91 -18.19
N THR A 474 -17.26 8.93 -18.93
CA THR A 474 -16.96 7.93 -19.96
C THR A 474 -16.73 6.56 -19.34
N TYR A 475 -15.98 6.48 -18.23
CA TYR A 475 -15.77 5.24 -17.50
C TYR A 475 -17.11 4.65 -17.00
N LEU A 476 -17.96 5.47 -16.38
CA LEU A 476 -19.25 5.01 -15.87
C LEU A 476 -20.13 4.49 -17.01
N ALA A 477 -20.20 5.21 -18.13
CA ALA A 477 -20.98 4.80 -19.29
C ALA A 477 -20.45 3.51 -19.94
N ALA A 478 -19.13 3.38 -20.09
CA ALA A 478 -18.50 2.21 -20.71
C ALA A 478 -18.56 0.95 -19.82
N HIS A 479 -18.29 1.11 -18.52
CA HIS A 479 -18.11 -0.02 -17.61
C HIS A 479 -19.39 -0.41 -16.86
N TYR A 480 -20.21 0.57 -16.48
CA TYR A 480 -21.48 0.32 -15.78
C TYR A 480 -22.70 0.42 -16.70
N GLN A 481 -22.50 0.66 -18.00
CA GLN A 481 -23.56 0.71 -19.03
C GLN A 481 -24.68 1.73 -18.72
N ILE A 482 -24.35 2.81 -18.02
CA ILE A 482 -25.31 3.89 -17.77
C ILE A 482 -25.55 4.71 -19.04
N ARG A 483 -26.74 5.29 -19.16
CA ARG A 483 -27.03 6.26 -20.23
C ARG A 483 -26.28 7.57 -19.95
N LEU A 484 -25.75 8.18 -21.00
CA LEU A 484 -25.01 9.43 -20.90
C LEU A 484 -25.65 10.51 -21.77
N SER A 485 -25.91 11.67 -21.16
CA SER A 485 -26.23 12.92 -21.85
C SER A 485 -25.14 13.94 -21.54
N VAL A 486 -24.82 14.81 -22.50
CA VAL A 486 -23.78 15.82 -22.39
C VAL A 486 -24.38 17.17 -22.71
N VAL A 487 -24.16 18.15 -21.84
CA VAL A 487 -24.59 19.53 -22.05
C VAL A 487 -23.40 20.48 -22.02
N SER A 488 -23.39 21.42 -22.97
CA SER A 488 -22.47 22.54 -22.99
C SER A 488 -23.24 23.84 -22.98
N VAL A 489 -22.84 24.76 -22.11
CA VAL A 489 -23.48 26.07 -21.94
C VAL A 489 -22.50 27.17 -22.32
N GLY A 490 -22.88 28.01 -23.27
CA GLY A 490 -22.04 29.08 -23.81
C GLY A 490 -22.54 29.51 -25.17
N ASP A 491 -21.83 30.43 -25.82
CA ASP A 491 -22.19 30.81 -27.19
C ASP A 491 -22.10 29.62 -28.17
N ASN A 492 -22.75 29.74 -29.32
CA ASN A 492 -22.78 28.69 -30.35
C ASN A 492 -21.37 28.21 -30.77
N ILE A 493 -20.33 29.07 -30.75
CA ILE A 493 -18.97 28.67 -31.14
C ILE A 493 -18.33 27.83 -30.03
N GLN A 494 -18.45 28.27 -28.77
CA GLN A 494 -17.92 27.60 -27.59
C GLN A 494 -18.55 26.22 -27.41
N THR A 495 -19.88 26.15 -27.46
CA THR A 495 -20.63 24.90 -27.28
C THR A 495 -20.33 23.90 -28.39
N ASN A 496 -20.31 24.31 -29.66
CA ASN A 496 -19.94 23.42 -30.75
C ASN A 496 -18.52 22.86 -30.60
N ARG A 497 -17.55 23.70 -30.22
CA ARG A 497 -16.18 23.26 -29.99
C ARG A 497 -16.09 22.25 -28.84
N ALA A 498 -16.72 22.54 -27.70
CA ALA A 498 -16.71 21.68 -26.53
C ALA A 498 -17.40 20.33 -26.82
N LEU A 499 -18.58 20.34 -27.45
CA LEU A 499 -19.30 19.13 -27.81
C LEU A 499 -18.58 18.30 -28.89
N ALA A 500 -17.90 18.94 -29.84
CA ALA A 500 -17.07 18.22 -30.81
C ALA A 500 -15.89 17.49 -30.14
N GLN A 501 -15.26 18.11 -29.15
CA GLN A 501 -14.22 17.47 -28.34
C GLN A 501 -14.75 16.25 -27.60
N VAL A 502 -15.90 16.37 -26.92
CA VAL A 502 -16.53 15.25 -26.21
C VAL A 502 -16.92 14.12 -27.16
N ARG A 503 -17.54 14.44 -28.31
CA ARG A 503 -17.89 13.45 -29.35
C ARG A 503 -16.67 12.64 -29.79
N ASN A 504 -15.55 13.30 -30.04
CA ASN A 504 -14.31 12.63 -30.45
C ASN A 504 -13.77 11.72 -29.34
N TYR A 505 -13.78 12.18 -28.10
CA TYR A 505 -13.33 11.40 -26.94
C TYR A 505 -14.21 10.16 -26.71
N LEU A 506 -15.53 10.33 -26.67
CA LEU A 506 -16.49 9.23 -26.46
C LEU A 506 -16.45 8.20 -27.59
N ARG A 507 -16.23 8.64 -28.84
CA ARG A 507 -16.08 7.73 -29.99
C ARG A 507 -14.88 6.81 -29.85
N GLN A 508 -13.77 7.27 -29.28
CA GLN A 508 -12.60 6.43 -29.01
C GLN A 508 -12.85 5.39 -27.93
N ALA A 509 -13.76 5.66 -27.01
CA ALA A 509 -14.18 4.77 -25.94
C ALA A 509 -15.43 3.94 -26.27
N GLU A 510 -15.94 4.01 -27.50
CA GLU A 510 -17.16 3.33 -27.96
C GLU A 510 -18.42 3.67 -27.14
N VAL A 511 -18.46 4.86 -26.53
CA VAL A 511 -19.60 5.33 -25.74
C VAL A 511 -20.51 6.21 -26.58
N THR A 512 -21.82 5.95 -26.53
CA THR A 512 -22.85 6.80 -27.13
C THR A 512 -23.42 7.77 -26.11
N ALA A 513 -23.68 9.01 -26.51
CA ALA A 513 -24.34 10.00 -25.68
C ALA A 513 -25.30 10.90 -26.47
N GLU A 514 -26.29 11.45 -25.77
CA GLU A 514 -27.12 12.54 -26.27
C GLU A 514 -26.45 13.89 -26.00
N PHE A 515 -26.57 14.86 -26.91
CA PHE A 515 -25.85 16.13 -26.82
C PHE A 515 -26.80 17.33 -26.84
N PHE A 516 -26.62 18.23 -25.86
CA PHE A 516 -27.38 19.45 -25.69
C PHE A 516 -26.44 20.67 -25.78
N ALA A 517 -26.78 21.62 -26.64
CA ALA A 517 -26.14 22.94 -26.70
C ALA A 517 -27.15 23.98 -26.24
N ALA A 518 -26.76 24.84 -25.31
CA ALA A 518 -27.65 25.85 -24.77
C ALA A 518 -26.91 27.14 -24.41
N GLU A 519 -27.64 28.25 -24.43
CA GLU A 519 -27.18 29.58 -24.01
C GLU A 519 -27.97 30.00 -22.76
N GLY A 520 -27.33 30.68 -21.80
CA GLY A 520 -27.97 31.17 -20.59
C GLY A 520 -27.12 31.04 -19.32
N ASP A 521 -27.76 31.16 -18.16
CA ASP A 521 -27.10 30.87 -16.89
C ASP A 521 -26.82 29.37 -16.78
N VAL A 522 -25.58 29.02 -16.42
CA VAL A 522 -25.12 27.63 -16.41
C VAL A 522 -25.97 26.76 -15.48
N VAL A 523 -26.33 27.25 -14.28
CA VAL A 523 -27.05 26.43 -13.28
C VAL A 523 -28.47 26.18 -13.74
N GLU A 524 -29.16 27.22 -14.20
CA GLU A 524 -30.54 27.12 -14.70
C GLU A 524 -30.63 26.17 -15.89
N VAL A 525 -29.68 26.29 -16.83
CA VAL A 525 -29.60 25.42 -18.01
C VAL A 525 -29.30 23.97 -17.63
N LEU A 526 -28.36 23.73 -16.69
CA LEU A 526 -28.05 22.37 -16.23
C LEU A 526 -29.27 21.71 -15.58
N GLN A 527 -30.01 22.42 -14.74
CA GLN A 527 -31.21 21.90 -14.09
C GLN A 527 -32.33 21.62 -15.12
N ALA A 528 -32.59 22.56 -16.03
CA ALA A 528 -33.59 22.37 -17.08
C ALA A 528 -33.24 21.20 -18.01
N THR A 529 -31.95 21.05 -18.35
CA THR A 529 -31.47 19.95 -19.18
C THR A 529 -31.55 18.62 -18.43
N ALA A 530 -31.25 18.58 -17.13
CA ALA A 530 -31.39 17.36 -16.33
C ALA A 530 -32.83 16.85 -16.29
N VAL A 531 -33.81 17.75 -16.22
CA VAL A 531 -35.23 17.41 -16.32
C VAL A 531 -35.57 16.90 -17.73
N THR A 532 -35.13 17.62 -18.76
CA THR A 532 -35.44 17.30 -20.17
C THR A 532 -34.84 15.95 -20.58
N ALA A 533 -33.59 15.70 -20.21
CA ALA A 533 -32.89 14.45 -20.46
C ALA A 533 -33.33 13.32 -19.51
N GLN A 534 -34.16 13.61 -18.50
CA GLN A 534 -34.54 12.68 -17.45
C GLN A 534 -33.32 12.07 -16.71
N ALA A 535 -32.28 12.87 -16.50
CA ALA A 535 -31.08 12.43 -15.82
C ALA A 535 -31.35 12.13 -14.34
N ASP A 536 -30.77 11.05 -13.82
CA ASP A 536 -30.86 10.65 -12.41
C ASP A 536 -29.86 11.42 -11.56
N PHE A 537 -28.68 11.71 -12.13
CA PHE A 537 -27.61 12.45 -11.47
C PHE A 537 -26.79 13.27 -12.47
N LEU A 538 -26.02 14.22 -11.95
CA LEU A 538 -25.18 15.12 -12.74
C LEU A 538 -23.71 14.89 -12.45
N ILE A 539 -22.87 15.00 -13.47
CA ILE A 539 -21.40 14.92 -13.37
C ILE A 539 -20.85 16.27 -13.79
N ILE A 540 -20.06 16.89 -12.90
CA ILE A 540 -19.47 18.21 -13.13
C ILE A 540 -17.99 18.24 -12.77
N GLY A 541 -17.25 19.11 -13.44
CA GLY A 541 -15.91 19.48 -13.00
C GLY A 541 -15.95 20.30 -11.71
N GLY A 542 -15.00 20.02 -10.82
CA GLY A 542 -14.79 20.74 -9.58
C GLY A 542 -14.15 22.11 -9.78
N PHE A 543 -13.46 22.60 -8.74
CA PHE A 543 -12.98 23.98 -8.67
C PHE A 543 -11.69 24.18 -9.49
N ALA A 544 -11.77 24.93 -10.59
CA ALA A 544 -10.59 25.38 -11.33
C ALA A 544 -9.94 26.61 -10.66
N TYR A 545 -8.92 26.37 -9.81
CA TYR A 545 -7.88 27.30 -9.30
C TYR A 545 -8.22 28.58 -8.48
N SER A 546 -7.27 28.89 -7.57
CA SER A 546 -7.05 30.00 -6.62
C SER A 546 -8.21 30.45 -5.70
N PRO A 547 -8.05 30.37 -4.36
CA PRO A 547 -9.07 30.71 -3.36
C PRO A 547 -9.69 32.11 -3.51
N LEU A 548 -8.91 33.07 -4.04
CA LEU A 548 -9.30 34.48 -4.12
C LEU A 548 -10.27 34.81 -5.26
N ARG A 549 -10.31 34.01 -6.34
CA ARG A 549 -11.24 34.25 -7.47
C ARG A 549 -12.61 33.61 -7.29
N THR A 550 -12.70 32.52 -6.51
CA THR A 550 -13.95 31.81 -6.23
C THR A 550 -14.88 32.55 -5.27
N LEU A 551 -14.32 33.42 -4.41
CA LEU A 551 -15.07 34.24 -3.44
C LEU A 551 -15.96 35.32 -4.08
N LEU A 552 -15.71 35.73 -5.33
CA LEU A 552 -16.38 36.90 -5.94
C LEU A 552 -17.53 36.57 -6.92
N ARG A 553 -17.65 35.34 -7.44
CA ARG A 553 -18.71 34.96 -8.41
C ARG A 553 -19.50 33.70 -8.04
N GLY A 554 -19.08 32.93 -7.04
CA GLY A 554 -19.62 31.60 -6.74
C GLY A 554 -19.27 30.60 -7.85
N SER A 555 -18.65 29.46 -7.52
CA SER A 555 -18.44 28.42 -8.53
C SER A 555 -19.79 27.82 -8.96
N VAL A 556 -19.88 27.35 -10.21
CA VAL A 556 -21.04 26.58 -10.70
C VAL A 556 -21.30 25.40 -9.77
N ALA A 557 -20.25 24.70 -9.34
CA ALA A 557 -20.34 23.62 -8.35
C ALA A 557 -21.01 24.07 -7.03
N ASN A 558 -20.63 25.22 -6.45
CA ASN A 558 -21.24 25.71 -5.21
C ASN A 558 -22.71 26.10 -5.39
N ARG A 559 -23.07 26.70 -6.53
CA ARG A 559 -24.47 27.07 -6.81
C ARG A 559 -25.33 25.82 -7.04
N MET A 560 -24.81 24.83 -7.77
CA MET A 560 -25.46 23.53 -7.95
C MET A 560 -25.65 22.81 -6.61
N LEU A 561 -24.62 22.82 -5.76
CA LEU A 561 -24.67 22.32 -4.38
C LEU A 561 -25.61 23.09 -3.44
N LEU A 562 -26.34 24.10 -3.89
CA LEU A 562 -27.35 24.80 -3.07
C LEU A 562 -28.75 24.65 -3.64
N THR A 563 -28.87 24.21 -4.89
CA THR A 563 -30.11 24.31 -5.67
C THR A 563 -30.50 22.99 -6.35
N CYS A 564 -29.56 22.06 -6.51
CA CYS A 564 -29.78 20.79 -7.20
C CYS A 564 -30.41 19.76 -6.25
N ASP A 565 -31.55 19.21 -6.65
CA ASP A 565 -32.29 18.15 -5.96
C ASP A 565 -31.82 16.74 -6.35
N LYS A 566 -30.90 16.64 -7.32
CA LYS A 566 -30.32 15.38 -7.82
C LYS A 566 -28.88 15.18 -7.33
N PRO A 567 -28.42 13.92 -7.15
CA PRO A 567 -27.04 13.61 -6.84
C PRO A 567 -26.07 14.29 -7.81
N LEU A 568 -24.98 14.84 -7.27
CA LEU A 568 -23.96 15.57 -8.00
C LEU A 568 -22.61 14.91 -7.78
N LEU A 569 -22.02 14.38 -8.86
CA LEU A 569 -20.66 13.85 -8.86
C LEU A 569 -19.68 14.96 -9.29
N ILE A 570 -18.85 15.40 -8.35
CA ILE A 570 -17.88 16.46 -8.52
C ILE A 570 -16.50 15.84 -8.71
N CYS A 571 -15.92 15.98 -9.90
CA CYS A 571 -14.62 15.41 -10.25
C CYS A 571 -13.52 16.48 -10.16
N ARG A 572 -12.37 16.13 -9.58
CA ARG A 572 -11.24 17.06 -9.40
C ARG A 572 -10.04 16.72 -10.26
#